data_AF-A0A8T5VEV8-F1
#
_entry.id   AF-A0A8T5VEV8-F1
#
_cell.length_a   1.000
_cell.length_b   1.000
_cell.length_c   1.000
_cell.angle_alpha   90.00
_cell.angle_beta   90.00
_cell.angle_gamma   90.00
#
_symmetry.space_group_name_H-M   'P 1'
#
loop_
_entity.id
_entity.type
_entity.pdbx_description
1 polymer ?
#
loop_
_entity_poly.entity_id
_entity_poly.type
_entity_poly.pdbx_seq_one_letter_code
_entity_poly.pdbx_strand_id
1 'polypeptide(L)'
;MKMLIVALALGTFVQSAVAKEPDCRAIESTSGRLACYDAAFPPKAKQPTAAEQDAARAAYKDPFIAEEARTAAKLKNICRGC
;
A
#
# COMPACT_ATOMS: atom_id res chain seq x y z
N MET A 1 17.99 -29.39 38.58
CA MET A 1 18.06 -30.01 37.23
C MET A 1 16.71 -30.53 36.73
N LYS A 2 15.81 -31.04 37.58
CA LYS A 2 14.47 -31.54 37.17
C LYS A 2 13.56 -30.45 36.55
N MET A 3 13.57 -29.24 37.11
CA MET A 3 12.71 -28.13 36.64
C MET A 3 13.10 -27.57 35.27
N LEU A 4 14.39 -27.66 34.89
CA LEU A 4 14.86 -27.24 33.56
C LEU A 4 14.35 -28.18 32.46
N ILE A 5 14.25 -29.48 32.76
CA ILE A 5 13.74 -30.48 31.81
C ILE A 5 12.23 -30.28 31.58
N VAL A 6 11.49 -29.92 32.63
CA VAL A 6 10.05 -29.61 32.54
C VAL A 6 9.83 -28.34 31.70
N ALA A 7 10.62 -27.29 31.92
CA ALA A 7 10.50 -26.05 31.13
C ALA A 7 10.81 -26.27 29.63
N LEU A 8 11.78 -27.13 29.30
CA LEU A 8 12.11 -27.47 27.91
C LEU A 8 10.99 -28.27 27.22
N ALA A 9 10.31 -29.15 27.96
CA ALA A 9 9.21 -29.97 27.45
C ALA A 9 7.92 -29.17 27.17
N LEU A 10 7.68 -28.06 27.88
CA LEU A 10 6.54 -27.18 27.62
C LEU A 10 6.77 -26.22 26.44
N GLY A 11 8.02 -25.99 26.03
CA GLY A 11 8.38 -25.06 24.95
C GLY A 11 8.08 -25.56 23.53
N THR A 12 7.80 -26.85 23.33
CA THR A 12 7.56 -27.43 22.00
C THR A 12 6.09 -27.44 21.58
N PHE A 13 5.18 -26.96 22.44
CA PHE A 13 3.74 -26.88 22.16
C PHE A 13 3.26 -25.52 21.65
N VAL A 14 4.19 -24.64 21.25
CA VAL A 14 3.82 -23.41 20.54
C VAL A 14 3.43 -23.82 19.13
N GLN A 15 2.13 -24.05 18.90
CA GLN A 15 1.59 -24.12 17.54
C GLN A 15 1.82 -22.76 16.91
N SER A 16 2.88 -22.65 16.10
CA SER A 16 3.09 -21.52 15.23
C SER A 16 1.82 -21.33 14.42
N ALA A 17 1.13 -20.22 14.63
CA ALA A 17 0.03 -19.81 13.77
C ALA A 17 0.64 -19.51 12.40
N VAL A 18 0.73 -20.52 11.55
CA VAL A 18 0.99 -20.34 10.13
C VAL A 18 -0.25 -19.62 9.62
N ALA A 19 -0.13 -18.30 9.42
CA ALA A 19 -1.07 -17.59 8.58
C ALA A 19 -1.10 -18.37 7.27
N LYS A 20 -2.23 -19.01 6.98
CA LYS A 20 -2.45 -19.75 5.74
C LYS A 20 -2.65 -18.72 4.63
N GLU A 21 -1.64 -17.87 4.42
CA GLU A 21 -1.59 -16.95 3.31
C GLU A 21 -1.51 -17.81 2.05
N PRO A 22 -2.35 -17.54 1.04
CA PRO A 22 -2.27 -18.24 -0.21
C PRO A 22 -0.92 -17.92 -0.86
N ASP A 23 -0.17 -18.95 -1.27
CA ASP A 23 1.11 -18.79 -1.98
C ASP A 23 0.86 -18.37 -3.43
N CYS A 24 0.24 -17.19 -3.60
CA CYS A 24 -0.05 -16.62 -4.90
C CYS A 24 1.24 -16.27 -5.66
N ARG A 25 2.40 -16.20 -4.98
CA ARG A 25 3.71 -15.98 -5.61
C ARG A 25 4.19 -17.17 -6.42
N ALA A 26 3.84 -18.40 -6.04
CA ALA A 26 4.22 -19.60 -6.77
C ALA A 26 3.52 -19.74 -8.13
N ILE A 27 2.52 -18.91 -8.43
CA ILE A 27 1.80 -18.92 -9.72
C ILE A 27 2.62 -18.16 -10.78
N GLU A 28 3.07 -18.88 -11.81
CA GLU A 28 3.84 -18.34 -12.92
C GLU A 28 3.02 -17.38 -13.80
N SER A 29 1.73 -17.69 -14.02
CA SER A 29 0.86 -16.88 -14.85
C SER A 29 0.47 -15.57 -14.17
N THR A 30 0.69 -14.44 -14.86
CA THR A 30 0.37 -13.11 -14.34
C THR A 30 -1.11 -12.98 -13.98
N SER A 31 -2.00 -13.48 -14.84
CA SER A 31 -3.45 -13.45 -14.62
C SER A 31 -3.88 -14.34 -13.45
N GLY A 32 -3.32 -15.55 -13.32
CA GLY A 32 -3.62 -16.46 -12.21
C GLY A 32 -3.12 -15.92 -10.87
N ARG A 33 -1.95 -15.30 -10.85
CA ARG A 33 -1.41 -14.63 -9.67
C ARG A 33 -2.29 -13.48 -9.22
N LEU A 34 -2.75 -12.64 -10.15
CA LEU A 34 -3.62 -11.51 -9.85
C LEU A 34 -4.96 -11.99 -9.27
N ALA A 35 -5.59 -12.98 -9.93
CA ALA A 35 -6.84 -13.57 -9.46
C ALA A 35 -6.71 -14.20 -8.06
N CYS A 36 -5.57 -14.83 -7.75
CA CYS A 36 -5.29 -15.38 -6.43
C CYS A 36 -5.21 -14.28 -5.36
N TYR A 37 -4.55 -13.16 -5.67
CA TYR A 37 -4.51 -12.01 -4.75
C TYR A 37 -5.89 -11.37 -4.55
N ASP A 38 -6.67 -11.21 -5.62
CA ASP A 38 -8.02 -10.65 -5.54
C ASP A 38 -8.96 -11.52 -4.70
N ALA A 39 -8.83 -12.85 -4.79
CA ALA A 39 -9.59 -13.80 -3.98
C ALA A 39 -9.13 -13.83 -2.51
N ALA A 40 -7.82 -13.69 -2.27
CA ALA A 40 -7.23 -13.69 -0.93
C ALA A 40 -7.54 -12.41 -0.16
N PHE A 41 -7.54 -11.28 -0.86
CA PHE A 41 -7.77 -9.94 -0.32
C PHE A 41 -8.97 -9.32 -1.05
N PRO A 42 -10.19 -9.86 -0.86
CA PRO A 42 -11.35 -9.32 -1.52
C PRO A 42 -11.47 -7.85 -1.14
N PRO A 43 -11.76 -6.95 -2.10
CA PRO A 43 -11.99 -5.56 -1.79
C PRO A 43 -13.12 -5.52 -0.77
N LYS A 44 -12.79 -5.18 0.47
CA LYS A 44 -13.77 -4.78 1.46
C LYS A 44 -14.48 -3.63 0.78
N ALA A 45 -15.74 -3.82 0.38
CA ALA A 45 -16.56 -2.75 -0.14
C ALA A 45 -16.48 -1.65 0.92
N LYS A 46 -15.64 -0.64 0.67
CA LYS A 46 -15.70 0.59 1.44
C LYS A 46 -17.15 0.99 1.21
N GLN A 47 -17.95 0.99 2.28
CA GLN A 47 -19.13 1.83 2.30
C GLN A 47 -18.68 3.16 1.69
N PRO A 48 -19.43 3.73 0.74
CA PRO A 48 -19.10 5.05 0.23
C PRO A 48 -19.10 5.97 1.45
N THR A 49 -17.90 6.17 2.00
CA THR A 49 -17.60 7.24 2.90
C THR A 49 -17.81 8.41 1.99
N ALA A 50 -18.97 9.05 2.22
CA ALA A 50 -19.52 10.12 1.40
C ALA A 50 -18.37 10.94 0.82
N ALA A 51 -18.39 11.10 -0.52
CA ALA A 51 -17.52 11.95 -1.32
C ALA A 51 -16.49 12.66 -0.45
N GLU A 52 -15.25 12.15 -0.49
CA GLU A 52 -14.07 12.75 0.14
C GLU A 52 -14.32 14.24 0.26
N GLN A 53 -14.62 14.69 1.49
CA GLN A 53 -14.86 16.09 1.75
C GLN A 53 -13.55 16.79 1.41
N ASP A 54 -13.47 17.28 0.17
CA ASP A 54 -12.45 18.19 -0.34
C ASP A 54 -12.36 19.47 0.52
N ALA A 55 -13.30 19.65 1.46
CA ALA A 55 -13.29 20.69 2.47
C ALA A 55 -12.40 20.41 3.70
N ALA A 56 -11.96 19.15 3.93
CA ALA A 56 -11.13 18.79 5.10
C ALA A 56 -9.64 18.60 4.77
N ARG A 57 -9.28 18.40 3.50
CA ARG A 57 -7.88 18.49 3.08
C ARG A 57 -7.53 19.97 3.01
N ALA A 58 -6.70 20.46 3.93
CA ALA A 58 -6.17 21.82 3.84
C ALA A 58 -5.70 22.06 2.40
N ALA A 59 -6.18 23.16 1.78
CA ALA A 59 -5.90 23.48 0.38
C ALA A 59 -4.44 23.18 0.07
N TYR A 60 -4.21 22.22 -0.83
CA TYR A 60 -2.88 21.70 -1.12
C TYR A 60 -1.94 22.88 -1.45
N LYS A 61 -1.01 23.15 -0.53
CA LYS A 61 0.02 24.17 -0.72
C LYS A 61 1.13 23.51 -1.50
N ASP A 62 1.07 23.66 -2.82
CA ASP A 62 2.16 23.22 -3.67
C ASP A 62 3.44 24.02 -3.36
N PRO A 63 4.52 23.38 -2.90
CA PRO A 63 5.79 24.07 -2.64
C PRO A 63 6.47 24.59 -3.91
N PHE A 64 6.05 24.16 -5.10
CA PHE A 64 6.70 24.51 -6.38
C PHE A 64 6.12 25.72 -7.10
N ILE A 65 5.05 26.34 -6.60
CA ILE A 65 4.39 27.50 -7.23
C ILE A 65 5.37 28.65 -7.56
N ALA A 66 6.35 28.90 -6.69
CA ALA A 66 7.34 29.95 -6.91
C ALA A 66 8.31 29.60 -8.06
N GLU A 67 8.70 28.33 -8.18
CA GLU A 67 9.59 27.86 -9.26
C GLU A 67 8.84 27.73 -10.58
N GLU A 68 7.57 27.31 -10.56
CA GLU A 68 6.70 27.34 -11.73
C GLU A 68 6.51 28.77 -12.24
N ALA A 69 6.29 29.75 -11.35
CA ALA A 69 6.17 31.16 -11.74
C ALA A 69 7.46 31.69 -12.37
N ARG A 70 8.64 31.32 -11.85
CA ARG A 70 9.94 31.68 -12.44
C ARG A 70 10.13 31.04 -13.81
N THR A 71 9.77 29.76 -13.93
CA THR A 71 9.90 29.01 -15.18
C THR A 71 8.94 29.54 -16.24
N ALA A 72 7.69 29.81 -15.88
CA ALA A 72 6.69 30.43 -16.74
C ALA A 72 7.13 31.83 -17.21
N ALA A 73 7.69 32.64 -16.32
CA ALA A 73 8.25 33.94 -16.68
C ALA A 73 9.41 33.82 -17.68
N LYS A 74 10.27 32.81 -17.52
CA LYS A 74 11.39 32.53 -18.43
C LYS A 74 10.91 32.01 -19.79
N LEU A 75 9.86 31.19 -19.79
CA LEU A 75 9.24 30.61 -20.98
C LEU A 75 8.40 31.62 -21.78
N LYS A 76 7.88 32.69 -21.14
CA LYS A 76 7.04 33.71 -21.77
C LYS A 76 7.69 34.42 -22.96
N ASN A 77 9.02 34.47 -23.00
CA ASN A 77 9.79 35.13 -24.07
C ASN A 77 10.16 34.18 -25.22
N ILE A 78 9.65 32.94 -25.22
CA ILE A 78 9.95 31.95 -26.26
C ILE A 78 8.71 31.80 -27.14
N CYS A 79 8.84 32.09 -28.43
CA CYS A 79 7.80 31.76 -29.41
C CYS A 79 7.70 30.24 -29.52
N ARG A 80 6.62 29.64 -29.01
CA ARG A 80 6.37 28.20 -29.07
C ARG A 80 5.76 27.72 -30.39
N GLY A 81 5.84 28.55 -31.43
CA GLY A 81 5.30 28.28 -32.77
C GLY A 81 3.77 28.25 -32.77
N CYS A 82 3.17 29.03 -33.67
CA CYS A 82 1.82 28.78 -34.16
C CYS A 82 1.92 28.19 -35.56
#